data_AF-A0A3M2C9T0-F1
#
_entry.id   AF-A0A3M2C9T0-F1
#
_cell.length_a   1.000
_cell.length_b   1.000
_cell.length_c   1.000
_cell.angle_alpha   90.00
_cell.angle_beta   90.00
_cell.angle_gamma   90.00
#
_symmetry.space_group_name_H-M   'P 1'
#
loop_
_entity.id
_entity.type
_entity.pdbx_description
1 polymer ?
#
loop_
_entity_poly.entity_id
_entity_poly.type
_entity_poly.pdbx_seq_one_letter_code
_entity_poly.pdbx_strand_id
1 'polypeptide(L)'
;LIDAISDEGWACTLSTRGGRGVAGEFAHIHNIRLAQLQGRAKDLARGVPKLDASAQPGKGAVLSALDASDPAVEAFLLGVHAGEPGRRGFKRGVFTTLSYFIAHEAHHRGRILLTLKVSRQTLDRNTQMRIWGWDQV
;
A
#
# COMPACT_ATOMS: atom_id res chain seq x y z
N LEU A 1 -10.56 -3.61 2.71
CA LEU A 1 -9.81 -3.90 3.95
C LEU A 1 -9.88 -2.71 4.91
N ILE A 2 -9.45 -1.52 4.47
CA ILE A 2 -9.45 -0.31 5.29
C ILE A 2 -10.83 -0.04 5.92
N ASP A 3 -11.90 -0.12 5.14
CA ASP A 3 -13.27 0.16 5.60
C ASP A 3 -13.78 -0.79 6.69
N ALA A 4 -13.22 -2.00 6.76
CA ALA A 4 -13.61 -3.00 7.74
C ALA A 4 -12.86 -2.87 9.08
N ILE A 5 -11.81 -2.05 9.14
CA ILE A 5 -11.02 -1.83 10.35
C ILE A 5 -11.74 -0.77 11.20
N SER A 6 -12.00 -1.06 12.48
CA SER A 6 -12.56 -0.10 13.45
C SER A 6 -11.60 1.07 13.71
N ASP A 7 -12.03 2.12 14.40
CA ASP A 7 -11.14 3.22 14.76
C ASP A 7 -10.10 2.79 15.81
N GLU A 8 -10.50 1.92 16.74
CA GLU A 8 -9.59 1.29 17.70
C GLU A 8 -8.57 0.40 16.99
N GLY A 9 -9.02 -0.39 16.01
CA GLY A 9 -8.14 -1.22 15.17
C GLY A 9 -7.15 -0.38 14.36
N TRP A 10 -7.58 0.78 13.87
CA TRP A 10 -6.74 1.70 13.11
C TRP A 10 -5.58 2.27 13.93
N ALA A 11 -5.82 2.55 15.21
CA ALA A 11 -4.85 3.05 16.16
C ALA A 11 -3.90 1.97 16.72
N CYS A 12 -4.12 0.68 16.41
CA CYS A 12 -3.33 -0.41 16.96
C CYS A 12 -1.88 -0.38 16.47
N THR A 13 -0.96 -0.70 17.38
CA THR A 13 0.46 -0.92 17.09
C THR A 13 1.00 -2.06 17.95
N LEU A 14 1.91 -2.85 17.39
CA LEU A 14 2.72 -3.80 18.17
C LEU A 14 4.07 -3.21 18.58
N SER A 15 4.39 -2.00 18.11
CA SER A 15 5.67 -1.39 18.42
C SER A 15 5.64 -0.72 19.80
N THR A 16 6.58 -1.13 20.65
CA THR A 16 6.86 -0.47 21.94
C THR A 16 7.93 0.62 21.84
N ARG A 17 8.50 0.83 20.65
CA ARG A 17 9.65 1.73 20.41
C ARG A 17 9.44 2.71 19.24
N GLY A 18 8.19 3.06 18.93
CA GLY A 18 7.88 4.07 17.90
C GLY A 18 7.91 3.58 16.44
N GLY A 19 7.78 2.26 16.22
CA GLY A 19 7.54 1.67 14.90
C GLY A 19 6.09 1.82 14.45
N ARG A 20 5.84 1.57 13.16
CA ARG A 20 4.53 1.76 12.52
C ARG A 20 3.46 0.81 13.07
N GLY A 21 2.32 1.39 13.46
CA GLY A 21 1.05 0.68 13.67
C GLY A 21 0.25 0.52 12.37
N VAL A 22 -1.02 0.11 12.49
CA VAL A 22 -1.89 -0.20 11.34
C VAL A 22 -1.98 0.96 10.35
N ALA A 23 -2.25 2.17 10.81
CA ALA A 23 -2.32 3.35 9.95
C ALA A 23 -0.97 3.64 9.26
N GLY A 24 0.13 3.52 10.00
CA GLY A 24 1.48 3.70 9.47
C GLY A 24 1.86 2.69 8.40
N GLU A 25 1.42 1.43 8.51
CA GLU A 25 1.66 0.40 7.50
C GLU A 25 0.95 0.73 6.16
N PHE A 26 -0.30 1.21 6.19
CA PHE A 26 -0.97 1.66 4.97
C PHE A 26 -0.30 2.89 4.35
N ALA A 27 0.07 3.87 5.18
CA ALA A 27 0.82 5.04 4.73
C ALA A 27 2.16 4.63 4.10
N HIS A 28 2.82 3.60 4.63
CA HIS A 28 4.05 3.08 4.07
C HIS A 28 3.86 2.41 2.72
N ILE A 29 2.79 1.62 2.53
CA ILE A 29 2.42 1.06 1.22
C ILE A 29 2.37 2.17 0.17
N HIS A 30 1.58 3.21 0.45
CA HIS A 30 1.45 4.35 -0.44
C HIS A 30 2.79 5.07 -0.68
N ASN A 31 3.54 5.37 0.38
CA ASN A 31 4.83 6.07 0.26
C ASN A 31 5.85 5.29 -0.58
N ILE A 32 5.81 3.96 -0.57
CA ILE A 32 6.67 3.14 -1.43
C ILE A 32 6.20 3.18 -2.88
N ARG A 33 4.89 3.20 -3.16
CA ARG A 33 4.38 3.49 -4.51
C ARG A 33 4.94 4.83 -5.02
N LEU A 34 4.81 5.88 -4.22
CA LEU A 34 5.35 7.20 -4.54
C LEU A 34 6.86 7.19 -4.78
N ALA A 35 7.65 6.54 -3.90
CA ALA A 35 9.10 6.47 -4.06
C ALA A 35 9.52 5.73 -5.34
N GLN A 36 8.81 4.65 -5.71
CA GLN A 36 9.04 3.97 -6.98
C GLN A 36 8.74 4.91 -8.16
N LEU A 37 7.61 5.63 -8.15
CA LEU A 37 7.26 6.59 -9.19
C LEU A 37 8.29 7.72 -9.30
N GLN A 38 8.73 8.32 -8.20
CA GLN A 38 9.77 9.36 -8.19
C GLN A 38 11.09 8.86 -8.79
N GLY A 39 11.43 7.59 -8.55
CA GLY A 39 12.62 6.96 -9.11
C GLY A 39 12.47 6.52 -10.56
N ARG A 40 11.24 6.24 -11.04
CA ARG A 40 11.04 5.42 -12.27
C ARG A 40 10.08 6.01 -13.29
N ALA A 41 9.28 7.00 -12.92
CA ALA A 41 8.26 7.66 -13.72
C ALA A 41 7.90 9.03 -13.08
N LYS A 42 8.85 9.97 -13.06
CA LYS A 42 8.78 11.22 -12.27
C LYS A 42 7.54 12.05 -12.54
N ASP A 43 7.08 12.09 -13.78
CA ASP A 43 5.90 12.81 -14.21
C ASP A 43 4.62 12.27 -13.57
N LEU A 44 4.53 10.94 -13.35
CA LEU A 44 3.41 10.26 -12.68
C LEU A 44 3.44 10.43 -11.16
N ALA A 45 4.57 10.83 -10.59
CA ALA A 45 4.67 11.15 -9.16
C ALA A 45 4.17 12.56 -8.82
N ARG A 46 3.92 13.42 -9.82
CA ARG A 46 3.51 14.81 -9.58
C ARG A 46 2.10 14.85 -9.00
N GLY A 47 1.93 15.64 -7.94
CA GLY A 47 0.64 15.80 -7.26
C GLY A 47 0.25 14.63 -6.33
N VAL A 48 1.02 13.54 -6.32
CA VAL A 48 0.80 12.44 -5.37
C VAL A 48 1.37 12.85 -3.99
N PRO A 49 0.55 12.94 -2.94
CA PRO A 49 0.99 13.44 -1.64
C PRO A 49 1.92 12.43 -0.96
N LYS A 50 2.80 12.88 -0.05
CA LYS A 50 3.54 11.98 0.84
C LYS A 50 2.89 11.99 2.22
N LEU A 51 2.74 10.84 2.84
CA LEU A 51 2.22 10.74 4.20
C LEU A 51 3.35 10.59 5.22
N ASP A 52 3.16 11.14 6.42
CA ASP A 52 4.00 10.79 7.56
C ASP A 52 3.50 9.47 8.16
N ALA A 53 4.16 8.36 7.82
CA ALA A 53 3.80 7.04 8.32
C ALA A 53 4.07 6.87 9.84
N SER A 54 4.90 7.72 10.45
CA SER A 54 5.17 7.67 11.89
C SER A 54 4.04 8.33 12.69
N ALA A 55 3.35 9.31 12.10
CA ALA A 55 2.25 10.06 12.72
C ALA A 55 0.90 9.31 12.76
N GLN A 56 0.82 8.06 12.31
CA GLN A 56 -0.43 7.26 12.26
C GLN A 56 -1.59 8.02 11.60
N PRO A 57 -1.51 8.33 10.29
CA PRO A 57 -2.45 9.22 9.63
C PRO A 57 -3.88 8.67 9.65
N GLY A 58 -4.87 9.58 9.63
CA GLY A 58 -6.29 9.20 9.61
C GLY A 58 -6.68 8.43 8.34
N LYS A 59 -7.73 7.59 8.46
CA LYS A 59 -8.25 6.76 7.36
C LYS A 59 -8.49 7.54 6.07
N GLY A 60 -9.17 8.68 6.15
CA GLY A 60 -9.49 9.50 4.97
C GLY A 60 -8.25 10.00 4.23
N ALA A 61 -7.21 10.41 4.95
CA ALA A 61 -5.95 10.84 4.35
C ALA A 61 -5.23 9.68 3.66
N VAL A 62 -5.26 8.48 4.25
CA VAL A 62 -4.67 7.27 3.67
C VAL A 62 -5.43 6.83 2.42
N LEU A 63 -6.76 6.81 2.46
CA LEU A 63 -7.59 6.46 1.31
C LEU A 63 -7.34 7.42 0.14
N SER A 64 -7.41 8.73 0.39
CA SER A 64 -7.15 9.74 -0.64
C SER A 64 -5.75 9.61 -1.25
N ALA A 65 -4.73 9.29 -0.44
CA ALA A 65 -3.38 9.07 -0.94
C ALA A 65 -3.28 7.78 -1.78
N LEU A 66 -3.92 6.68 -1.35
CA LEU A 66 -3.99 5.45 -2.11
C LEU A 66 -4.67 5.68 -3.46
N ASP A 67 -5.84 6.33 -3.47
CA ASP A 67 -6.60 6.71 -4.68
C ASP A 67 -5.77 7.58 -5.63
N ALA A 68 -4.90 8.45 -5.11
CA ALA A 68 -3.98 9.24 -5.94
C ALA A 68 -2.84 8.40 -6.53
N SER A 69 -2.30 7.44 -5.78
CA SER A 69 -1.19 6.60 -6.23
C SER A 69 -1.61 5.43 -7.12
N ASP A 70 -2.86 4.98 -7.04
CA ASP A 70 -3.34 3.79 -7.73
C ASP A 70 -3.29 3.92 -9.26
N PRO A 71 -3.96 4.91 -9.90
CA PRO A 71 -3.87 5.08 -11.35
C PRO A 71 -2.45 5.45 -11.82
N ALA A 72 -1.63 6.07 -10.96
CA ALA A 72 -0.25 6.38 -11.28
C ALA A 72 0.64 5.13 -11.35
N VAL A 73 0.43 4.15 -10.46
CA VAL A 73 1.13 2.85 -10.52
C VAL A 73 0.64 2.03 -11.71
N GLU A 74 -0.65 2.03 -11.99
CA GLU A 74 -1.22 1.37 -13.17
C GLU A 74 -0.59 1.93 -14.46
N ALA A 75 -0.64 3.24 -14.66
CA ALA A 75 -0.04 3.91 -15.81
C ALA A 75 1.47 3.64 -15.91
N PHE A 76 2.17 3.58 -14.78
CA PHE A 76 3.58 3.20 -14.76
C PHE A 76 3.80 1.77 -15.27
N LEU A 77 3.04 0.79 -14.77
CA LEU A 77 3.19 -0.61 -15.15
C LEU A 77 2.84 -0.85 -16.62
N LEU A 78 1.76 -0.22 -17.12
CA LEU A 78 1.37 -0.26 -18.53
C LEU A 78 2.46 0.37 -19.42
N GLY A 79 2.99 1.52 -19.02
CA GLY A 79 4.07 2.17 -19.77
C GLY A 79 5.39 1.38 -19.76
N VAL A 80 5.72 0.69 -18.66
CA VAL A 80 6.85 -0.26 -18.63
C VAL A 80 6.60 -1.43 -19.58
N HIS A 81 5.37 -1.96 -19.64
CA HIS A 81 5.02 -3.03 -20.57
C HIS A 81 5.13 -2.58 -22.04
N ALA A 82 4.70 -1.36 -22.34
CA ALA A 82 4.74 -0.77 -23.68
C ALA A 82 6.14 -0.26 -24.10
N GLY A 83 7.12 -0.22 -23.19
CA GLY A 83 8.45 0.29 -23.47
C GLY A 83 8.50 1.81 -23.63
N GLU A 84 7.56 2.53 -23.00
CA GLU A 84 7.48 3.99 -23.09
C GLU A 84 8.76 4.68 -22.54
N PRO A 85 9.28 5.71 -23.23
CA PRO A 85 10.37 6.52 -22.72
C PRO A 85 10.06 7.09 -21.33
N GLY A 86 11.02 6.99 -20.41
CA GLY A 86 10.87 7.50 -19.05
C GLY A 86 10.11 6.57 -18.10
N ARG A 87 9.66 5.39 -18.54
CA ARG A 87 9.10 4.32 -17.67
C ARG A 87 10.16 3.27 -17.37
N ARG A 88 10.76 3.35 -16.19
CA ARG A 88 11.92 2.50 -15.82
C ARG A 88 11.55 1.37 -14.87
N GLY A 89 11.09 0.25 -15.42
CA GLY A 89 10.89 -1.01 -14.67
C GLY A 89 12.19 -1.57 -14.07
N PHE A 90 12.10 -2.68 -13.35
CA PHE A 90 13.29 -3.44 -12.97
C PHE A 90 13.93 -4.11 -14.19
N LYS A 91 15.22 -4.47 -14.06
CA LYS A 91 16.03 -5.05 -15.14
C LYS A 91 15.41 -6.29 -15.78
N ARG A 92 14.60 -7.06 -15.03
CA ARG A 92 13.91 -8.27 -15.49
C ARG A 92 12.50 -7.99 -16.07
N GLY A 93 12.19 -6.73 -16.38
CA GLY A 93 10.98 -6.33 -17.09
C GLY A 93 9.75 -6.12 -16.20
N VAL A 94 8.58 -5.99 -16.85
CA VAL A 94 7.32 -5.62 -16.20
C VAL A 94 6.88 -6.66 -15.17
N PHE A 95 7.01 -7.96 -15.42
CA PHE A 95 6.56 -8.98 -14.47
C PHE A 95 7.32 -8.93 -13.14
N THR A 96 8.64 -8.69 -13.16
CA THR A 96 9.39 -8.51 -11.91
C THR A 96 9.00 -7.21 -11.21
N THR A 97 8.66 -6.17 -11.97
CA THR A 97 8.18 -4.88 -11.44
C THR A 97 6.82 -5.03 -10.76
N LEU A 98 5.87 -5.70 -11.41
CA LEU A 98 4.56 -6.02 -10.86
C LEU A 98 4.67 -6.92 -9.62
N SER A 99 5.46 -8.00 -9.69
CA SER A 99 5.63 -8.92 -8.56
C SER A 99 6.20 -8.24 -7.32
N TYR A 100 7.05 -7.22 -7.47
CA TYR A 100 7.51 -6.42 -6.34
C TYR A 100 6.37 -5.69 -5.65
N PHE A 101 5.47 -5.02 -6.39
CA PHE A 101 4.32 -4.33 -5.80
C PHE A 101 3.40 -5.33 -5.09
N ILE A 102 3.08 -6.45 -5.74
CA ILE A 102 2.27 -7.52 -5.14
C ILE A 102 2.90 -8.02 -3.83
N ALA A 103 4.19 -8.37 -3.85
CA ALA A 103 4.88 -8.92 -2.70
C ALA A 103 5.02 -7.91 -1.56
N HIS A 104 5.38 -6.66 -1.88
CA HIS A 104 5.50 -5.58 -0.90
C HIS A 104 4.18 -5.32 -0.19
N GLU A 105 3.09 -5.17 -0.95
CA GLU A 105 1.78 -4.90 -0.38
C GLU A 105 1.21 -6.09 0.37
N ALA A 106 1.46 -7.33 -0.10
CA ALA A 106 1.12 -8.53 0.66
C ALA A 106 1.85 -8.59 2.02
N HIS A 107 3.16 -8.26 2.04
CA HIS A 107 3.95 -8.22 3.27
C HIS A 107 3.35 -7.25 4.30
N HIS A 108 3.03 -6.01 3.89
CA HIS A 108 2.48 -5.01 4.80
C HIS A 108 1.03 -5.29 5.21
N ARG A 109 0.20 -5.84 4.30
CA ARG A 109 -1.15 -6.34 4.66
C ARG A 109 -1.08 -7.45 5.70
N GLY A 110 -0.12 -8.36 5.59
CA GLY A 110 0.12 -9.41 6.60
C GLY A 110 0.46 -8.83 7.98
N ARG A 111 1.30 -7.79 8.04
CA ARG A 111 1.64 -7.09 9.28
C ARG A 111 0.43 -6.39 9.91
N ILE A 112 -0.42 -5.77 9.10
CA ILE A 112 -1.67 -5.14 9.54
C ILE A 112 -2.59 -6.19 10.18
N LEU A 113 -2.85 -7.29 9.48
CA LEU A 113 -3.72 -8.36 9.98
C LEU A 113 -3.17 -9.02 11.26
N LEU A 114 -1.85 -9.22 11.35
CA LEU A 114 -1.21 -9.73 12.55
C LEU A 114 -1.37 -8.76 13.73
N THR A 115 -1.18 -7.46 13.50
CA THR A 115 -1.32 -6.43 14.53
C THR A 115 -2.75 -6.40 15.07
N LEU A 116 -3.74 -6.38 14.18
CA LEU A 116 -5.16 -6.43 14.55
C LEU A 116 -5.49 -7.69 15.38
N LYS A 117 -4.98 -8.86 14.97
CA LYS A 117 -5.21 -10.12 15.68
C LYS A 117 -4.61 -10.10 17.09
N VAL A 118 -3.35 -9.69 17.24
CA VAL A 118 -2.67 -9.65 18.54
C VAL A 118 -3.29 -8.59 19.46
N SER A 119 -3.76 -7.48 18.90
CA SER A 119 -4.46 -6.41 19.63
C SER A 119 -5.94 -6.71 19.93
N ARG A 120 -6.42 -7.93 19.65
CA ARG A 120 -7.82 -8.35 19.85
C ARG A 120 -8.85 -7.51 19.06
N GLN A 121 -8.43 -6.88 17.97
CA GLN A 121 -9.23 -6.11 17.03
C GLN A 121 -9.38 -6.88 15.70
N THR A 122 -9.59 -8.20 15.79
CA THR A 122 -9.62 -9.05 14.59
C THR A 122 -10.83 -8.72 13.71
N LEU A 123 -10.62 -8.77 12.40
CA LEU A 123 -11.70 -8.65 11.41
C LEU A 123 -12.53 -9.94 11.37
N ASP A 124 -13.74 -9.88 10.80
CA ASP A 124 -14.52 -11.08 10.54
C ASP A 124 -13.82 -12.00 9.52
N ARG A 125 -14.18 -13.29 9.53
CA ARG A 125 -13.53 -14.31 8.69
C ARG A 125 -13.68 -14.01 7.19
N ASN A 126 -14.82 -13.49 6.75
CA ASN A 126 -15.04 -13.20 5.33
C ASN A 126 -14.11 -12.08 4.87
N THR A 127 -14.01 -11.00 5.64
CA THR A 127 -13.06 -9.90 5.37
C THR A 127 -11.61 -10.39 5.35
N GLN A 128 -11.21 -11.28 6.26
CA GLN A 128 -9.86 -11.84 6.25
C GLN A 128 -9.59 -12.65 4.97
N MET A 129 -10.56 -13.45 4.51
CA MET A 129 -10.40 -14.28 3.33
C MET A 129 -10.44 -13.51 2.01
N ARG A 130 -10.99 -12.28 1.97
CA ARG A 130 -11.01 -11.43 0.77
C ARG A 130 -9.63 -11.11 0.22
N ILE A 131 -8.56 -11.23 1.00
CA ILE A 131 -7.18 -11.08 0.47
C ILE A 131 -6.81 -12.15 -0.58
N TRP A 132 -7.59 -13.24 -0.65
CA TRP A 132 -7.48 -14.32 -1.64
C TRP A 132 -8.59 -14.27 -2.70
N GLY A 133 -9.51 -13.32 -2.63
CA GLY A 133 -10.66 -13.20 -3.54
C GLY A 133 -10.31 -12.48 -4.85
N TRP A 134 -9.33 -12.98 -5.59
CA TRP A 134 -8.83 -12.34 -6.82
C TRP A 134 -9.89 -12.23 -7.93
N ASP A 135 -10.84 -13.17 -7.97
CA ASP A 135 -11.94 -13.19 -8.93
C ASP A 135 -13.26 -12.63 -8.36
N GLN A 136 -13.21 -12.02 -7.16
CA GLN A 136 -14.37 -11.44 -6.49
C GLN A 136 -14.30 -9.93 -6.62
N VAL A 137 -14.91 -9.39 -7.68
CA VAL A 137 -15.00 -7.95 -7.97
C VAL A 137 -16.20 -7.35 -7.25
#